data_AF-A0A2V9MQW5-F1
#
_entry.id   AF-A0A2V9MQW5-F1
#
_cell.length_a   1.000
_cell.length_b   1.000
_cell.length_c   1.000
_cell.angle_alpha   90.00
_cell.angle_beta   90.00
_cell.angle_gamma   90.00
#
_symmetry.space_group_name_H-M   'P 1'
#
loop_
_entity.id
_entity.type
_entity.pdbx_description
1 polymer ?
#
loop_
_entity_poly.entity_id
_entity_poly.type
_entity_poly.pdbx_seq_one_letter_code
_entity_poly.pdbx_strand_id
1 'polypeptide(L)'
;MILASVIVVLAFLALFLILHVVKGHHATGRDLDQLASRLQAVDVDAFRNLIDEREEEYLREHLPQREFRGIQRERKLAAIEY
;
A
#
# COMPACT_ATOMS: atom_id res chain seq x y z
N MET A 1 50.81 -25.21 9.14
CA MET A 1 49.71 -25.37 10.12
C MET A 1 48.98 -24.06 10.38
N ILE A 2 49.71 -22.97 10.73
CA ILE A 2 49.12 -21.64 10.99
C ILE A 2 48.29 -21.10 9.82
N LEU A 3 48.80 -21.19 8.58
CA LEU A 3 48.08 -20.71 7.40
C LEU A 3 46.75 -21.45 7.17
N ALA A 4 46.74 -22.77 7.34
CA ALA A 4 45.53 -23.57 7.20
C ALA A 4 44.48 -23.22 8.27
N SER A 5 44.90 -23.03 9.52
CA SER A 5 43.99 -22.58 10.59
C SER A 5 43.42 -21.18 10.34
N VAL A 6 44.21 -20.25 9.80
CA VAL A 6 43.72 -18.89 9.46
C VAL A 6 42.66 -18.95 8.36
N ILE A 7 42.88 -19.76 7.32
CA ILE A 7 41.91 -19.93 6.23
C ILE A 7 40.60 -20.53 6.76
N VAL A 8 40.67 -21.52 7.65
CA VAL A 8 39.48 -22.14 8.24
C VAL A 8 38.68 -21.11 9.05
N VAL A 9 39.34 -20.31 9.88
CA VAL A 9 38.67 -19.26 10.67
C VAL A 9 38.00 -18.23 9.76
N LEU A 10 38.68 -17.79 8.70
CA LEU A 10 38.12 -16.86 7.72
C LEU A 10 36.90 -17.45 6.99
N ALA A 11 36.93 -18.74 6.65
CA ALA A 11 35.81 -19.41 6.02
C ALA A 11 34.58 -19.47 6.94
N PHE A 12 34.76 -19.77 8.22
CA PHE A 12 33.68 -19.74 9.20
C PHE A 12 33.14 -18.33 9.43
N LEU A 13 34.01 -17.32 9.47
CA LEU A 13 33.60 -15.92 9.59
C LEU A 13 32.77 -15.47 8.39
N ALA A 14 33.23 -15.79 7.17
CA ALA A 14 32.51 -15.50 5.94
C ALA A 14 31.15 -16.19 5.90
N LEU A 15 31.09 -17.47 6.29
CA LEU A 15 29.84 -18.22 6.38
C LEU A 15 28.87 -17.58 7.39
N PHE A 16 29.37 -17.18 8.56
CA PHE A 16 28.56 -16.51 9.58
C PHE A 16 27.97 -15.19 9.06
N LEU A 17 28.78 -14.37 8.38
CA LEU A 17 28.34 -13.11 7.78
C LEU A 17 27.26 -13.35 6.72
N ILE A 18 27.43 -14.33 5.83
CA ILE A 18 26.44 -14.68 4.81
C ILE A 18 25.11 -15.07 5.48
N LEU A 19 25.14 -15.94 6.49
CA LEU A 19 23.94 -16.36 7.20
C LEU A 19 23.24 -15.20 7.93
N HIS A 20 24.00 -14.24 8.47
CA HIS A 20 23.46 -13.06 9.12
C HIS A 20 22.74 -12.14 8.12
N VAL A 21 23.35 -11.90 6.95
CA VAL A 21 22.76 -11.05 5.89
C VAL A 21 21.51 -11.68 5.29
N VAL A 22 21.52 -13.00 5.07
CA VAL A 22 20.35 -13.73 4.53
C VAL A 22 19.17 -13.70 5.51
N LYS A 23 19.42 -13.86 6.81
CA LYS A 23 18.37 -13.72 7.85
C LYS A 23 17.75 -12.32 7.86
N GLY A 24 18.55 -11.27 7.64
CA GLY A 24 18.06 -9.89 7.52
C GLY A 24 17.15 -9.66 6.32
N HIS A 25 17.49 -10.22 5.15
CA HIS A 25 16.69 -10.04 3.92
C HIS A 25 15.33 -10.76 3.96
N HIS A 26 15.21 -11.88 4.68
CA HIS A 26 13.92 -12.53 4.87
C HIS A 26 12.93 -11.70 5.71
N ALA A 27 13.40 -10.72 6.49
CA ALA A 27 12.51 -9.79 7.18
C ALA A 27 11.86 -8.78 6.22
N THR A 28 12.57 -8.34 5.18
CA THR A 28 12.05 -7.41 4.17
C THR A 28 10.93 -8.02 3.32
N GLY A 29 11.00 -9.33 3.02
CA GLY A 29 9.89 -10.02 2.34
C GLY A 29 8.60 -10.05 3.18
N ARG A 30 8.75 -10.18 4.50
CA ARG A 30 7.61 -10.14 5.44
C ARG A 30 6.94 -8.76 5.51
N ASP A 31 7.73 -7.71 5.29
CA ASP A 31 7.24 -6.33 5.25
C ASP A 31 6.36 -6.07 4.02
N LEU A 32 6.69 -6.65 2.86
CA LEU A 32 5.85 -6.57 1.66
C LEU A 32 4.53 -7.34 1.81
N ASP A 33 4.55 -8.54 2.36
CA ASP A 33 3.31 -9.30 2.65
C ASP A 33 2.45 -8.57 3.71
N GLN A 34 3.09 -7.96 4.70
CA GLN A 34 2.41 -7.13 5.69
C GLN A 34 1.84 -5.85 5.07
N LEU A 35 2.54 -5.24 4.12
CA LEU A 35 2.05 -4.08 3.37
C LEU A 35 0.88 -4.46 2.46
N ALA A 36 0.98 -5.60 1.78
CA ALA A 36 -0.09 -6.16 0.94
C ALA A 36 -1.34 -6.50 1.77
N SER A 37 -1.18 -6.99 3.01
CA SER A 37 -2.30 -7.24 3.93
C SER A 37 -3.01 -5.96 4.40
N ARG A 38 -2.38 -4.78 4.23
CA ARG A 38 -2.96 -3.46 4.53
C ARG A 38 -3.56 -2.78 3.31
N LEU A 39 -3.36 -3.31 2.10
CA LEU A 39 -4.02 -2.80 0.90
C LEU A 39 -5.48 -3.23 0.94
N GLN A 40 -6.38 -2.27 1.03
CA GLN A 40 -7.81 -2.50 0.92
C GLN A 40 -8.21 -2.48 -0.56
N ALA A 41 -9.02 -3.44 -0.99
CA ALA A 41 -9.56 -3.43 -2.35
C ALA A 41 -10.49 -2.22 -2.52
N VAL A 42 -10.16 -1.35 -3.46
CA VAL A 42 -10.95 -0.16 -3.81
C VAL A 42 -11.80 -0.47 -5.03
N ASP A 43 -13.10 -0.19 -4.93
CA ASP A 43 -13.99 -0.19 -6.08
C ASP A 43 -13.75 1.08 -6.92
N VAL A 44 -13.00 0.91 -8.00
CA VAL A 44 -12.61 2.00 -8.89
C VAL A 44 -13.82 2.62 -9.58
N ASP A 45 -14.85 1.83 -9.91
CA ASP A 45 -16.03 2.33 -10.60
C ASP A 45 -16.91 3.15 -9.65
N ALA A 46 -17.03 2.73 -8.39
CA ALA A 46 -17.69 3.52 -7.35
C ALA A 46 -16.95 4.84 -7.08
N PHE A 47 -15.62 4.81 -6.97
CA PHE A 47 -14.83 6.03 -6.78
C PHE A 47 -14.94 6.97 -7.98
N ARG A 48 -14.89 6.44 -9.20
CA ARG A 48 -15.10 7.24 -10.42
C ARG A 48 -16.47 7.90 -10.45
N ASN A 49 -17.52 7.21 -10.00
CA ASN A 49 -18.84 7.80 -9.86
C ASN A 49 -18.83 8.98 -8.87
N LEU A 50 -18.09 8.90 -7.76
CA LEU A 50 -18.00 10.01 -6.80
C LEU A 50 -17.39 11.29 -7.39
N ILE A 51 -16.49 11.17 -8.37
CA ILE A 51 -15.75 12.29 -8.97
C ILE A 51 -16.19 12.69 -10.39
N ASP A 52 -17.19 12.01 -10.98
CA ASP A 52 -17.63 12.30 -12.34
C ASP A 52 -18.36 13.66 -12.43
N GLU A 53 -17.81 14.57 -13.24
CA GLU A 53 -18.34 15.91 -13.49
C GLU A 53 -19.72 15.86 -14.18
N ARG A 54 -19.96 14.87 -15.04
CA ARG A 54 -21.23 14.71 -15.75
C ARG A 54 -22.35 14.34 -14.80
N GLU A 55 -22.04 13.53 -13.78
CA GLU A 55 -22.98 13.17 -12.72
C GLU A 55 -23.31 14.39 -11.86
N GLU A 56 -22.34 15.27 -11.58
CA GLU A 56 -22.62 16.53 -10.89
C GLU A 56 -23.57 17.43 -11.68
N GLU A 57 -23.35 17.58 -12.98
CA GLU A 57 -24.19 18.38 -13.86
C GLU A 57 -25.62 17.81 -13.94
N TYR A 58 -25.74 16.48 -14.07
CA TYR A 58 -27.02 15.78 -14.03
C TYR A 58 -27.79 16.05 -12.72
N LEU A 59 -27.13 15.89 -11.56
CA LEU A 59 -27.76 16.14 -10.26
C LEU A 59 -28.15 17.61 -10.08
N ARG A 60 -27.34 18.54 -10.60
CA ARG A 60 -27.62 19.98 -10.54
C ARG A 60 -28.86 20.36 -11.33
N GLU A 61 -29.08 19.71 -12.47
CA GLU A 61 -30.25 19.95 -13.33
C GLU A 61 -31.53 19.28 -12.79
N HIS A 62 -31.41 18.12 -12.13
CA HIS A 62 -32.57 17.31 -11.74
C HIS A 62 -32.99 17.45 -10.28
N LEU A 63 -32.16 18.04 -9.41
CA LEU A 63 -32.48 18.19 -7.98
C LEU A 63 -32.73 19.63 -7.55
N PRO A 64 -33.63 19.85 -6.58
CA PRO A 64 -33.73 21.12 -5.87
C PRO A 64 -32.38 21.49 -5.25
N GLN A 65 -32.02 22.78 -5.30
CA GLN A 65 -30.71 23.27 -4.86
C GLN A 65 -30.33 22.86 -3.41
N ARG A 66 -31.32 22.69 -2.54
CA ARG A 66 -31.12 22.24 -1.16
C ARG A 66 -30.70 20.77 -1.07
N GLU A 67 -31.32 19.90 -1.87
CA GLU A 67 -31.03 18.47 -1.95
C GLU A 67 -29.69 18.23 -2.64
N PHE A 68 -29.42 18.95 -3.73
CA PHE A 68 -28.13 18.92 -4.42
C PHE A 68 -26.97 19.21 -3.46
N ARG A 69 -27.06 20.26 -2.62
CA ARG A 69 -26.01 20.59 -1.65
C ARG A 69 -25.78 19.50 -0.60
N GLY A 70 -26.84 18.78 -0.20
CA GLY A 70 -26.76 17.65 0.72
C GLY A 70 -25.96 16.50 0.10
N ILE A 71 -26.38 16.05 -1.08
CA ILE A 71 -25.73 14.96 -1.81
C ILE A 71 -24.29 15.31 -2.20
N GLN A 72 -24.05 16.55 -2.64
CA GLN A 72 -22.70 17.03 -2.97
C GLN A 72 -21.75 16.98 -1.77
N ARG A 73 -22.26 17.24 -0.55
CA ARG A 73 -21.48 17.14 0.68
C ARG A 73 -21.18 15.68 1.02
N GLU A 74 -22.16 14.79 0.91
CA GLU A 74 -21.97 13.36 1.15
C GLU A 74 -20.99 12.74 0.16
N ARG A 75 -21.09 13.07 -1.14
CA ARG A 75 -20.15 12.61 -2.16
C ARG A 75 -18.71 13.04 -1.87
N LYS A 76 -18.50 14.29 -1.42
CA LYS A 76 -17.17 14.78 -1.02
C LYS A 76 -16.62 14.07 0.22
N LEU A 77 -17.48 13.79 1.20
CA LEU A 77 -17.08 13.06 2.40
C LEU A 77 -16.69 11.62 2.04
N ALA A 78 -17.50 10.94 1.23
CA ALA A 78 -17.20 9.59 0.75
C ALA A 78 -15.88 9.54 -0.03
N ALA A 79 -15.60 10.53 -0.90
CA ALA A 79 -14.34 10.58 -1.65
C ALA A 79 -13.10 10.83 -0.78
N ILE A 80 -13.26 11.42 0.41
CA ILE A 80 -12.17 11.61 1.40
C ILE A 80 -11.98 10.35 2.26
N GLU A 81 -13.05 9.58 2.46
CA GLU A 81 -13.04 8.34 3.25
C GLU A 81 -12.45 7.15 2.46
N TYR A 82 -12.53 7.19 1.13
CA TYR A 82 -11.85 6.27 0.22
C TYR A 82 -10.32 6.43 0.23
#